data_AF-A0AAE2SA09-F1
#
_entry.id   AF-A0AAE2SA09-F1
#
_cell.length_a   1.000
_cell.length_b   1.000
_cell.length_c   1.000
_cell.angle_alpha   90.00
_cell.angle_beta   90.00
_cell.angle_gamma   90.00
#
_symmetry.space_group_name_H-M   'P 1'
#
loop_
_entity.id
_entity.type
_entity.pdbx_description
1 polymer ?
#
loop_
_entity_poly.entity_id
_entity_poly.type
_entity_poly.pdbx_seq_one_letter_code
_entity_poly.pdbx_strand_id
1 'polypeptide(L)'
;MEKNRPPFWLIPNLLSVDAPLVALAWMWMLAKALRVEYIPSTSWWVLPAAIWCVYVLDRLIDSWTHTDVRDISPRHRWHWKWRWPLLGATVIVSATCLYQAMYVLPRSVFSAGVVLMVLCGIYFLLAWFRSREVPYIKNFLAGMIFAMGVGIPVNAANASLLVTDLKDVIYALQHTGLLDALWNFGLMVLRTLVVIFYHCREVWVFGALCMMNITAIDLWERADQAETEEAAYSHEATLTLGLIVLAGGSLVFAAMYADQYSKPFFYSVMVSAAALQLVNHYRTRFSLNAQRVLADVALIVPLPIFLVA
;
A
#
# COMPACT_ATOMS: atom_id res chain seq x y z
N MET A 1 31.78 21.61 8.99
CA MET A 1 30.68 20.91 8.29
C MET A 1 29.66 20.53 9.33
N GLU A 2 28.67 21.40 9.60
CA GLU A 2 27.61 21.09 10.55
C GLU A 2 26.89 19.83 10.12
N LYS A 3 26.89 18.85 11.02
CA LYS A 3 26.28 17.54 10.84
C LYS A 3 24.77 17.75 10.95
N ASN A 4 24.15 18.33 9.93
CA ASN A 4 22.72 18.62 9.90
C ASN A 4 21.97 17.31 10.09
N ARG A 5 21.47 17.12 11.32
CA ARG A 5 20.56 16.03 11.64
C ARG A 5 19.35 16.16 10.71
N PRO A 6 18.84 15.05 10.16
CA PRO A 6 17.64 15.13 9.34
C PRO A 6 16.52 15.78 10.18
N PRO A 7 15.71 16.66 9.58
CA PRO A 7 14.64 17.32 10.32
C PRO A 7 13.66 16.26 10.85
N PHE A 8 13.11 16.48 12.04
CA PHE A 8 12.32 15.48 12.75
C PHE A 8 11.12 14.95 11.95
N TRP A 9 10.50 15.82 11.16
CA TRP A 9 9.34 15.49 10.31
C TRP A 9 9.67 14.53 9.17
N LEU A 10 10.94 14.39 8.79
CA LEU A 10 11.40 13.49 7.73
C LEU A 10 11.74 12.09 8.27
N ILE A 11 11.90 11.92 9.58
CA ILE A 11 12.34 10.67 10.21
C ILE A 11 11.42 9.48 9.88
N PRO A 12 10.07 9.58 9.97
CA PRO A 12 9.19 8.44 9.64
C PRO A 12 9.41 7.95 8.21
N ASN A 13 9.60 8.88 7.27
CA ASN A 13 9.90 8.56 5.89
C ASN A 13 11.30 7.98 5.74
N LEU A 14 12.33 8.46 6.47
CA LEU A 14 13.68 7.88 6.41
C LEU A 14 13.75 6.46 6.97
N LEU A 15 12.94 6.13 7.97
CA LEU A 15 12.88 4.81 8.59
C LEU A 15 11.88 3.85 7.91
N SER A 16 11.17 4.31 6.87
CA SER A 16 10.15 3.52 6.15
C SER A 16 8.96 3.11 7.02
N VAL A 17 8.61 3.94 8.02
CA VAL A 17 7.55 3.67 9.01
C VAL A 17 6.22 4.35 8.64
N ASP A 18 6.25 5.32 7.72
CA ASP A 18 5.09 5.97 7.11
C ASP A 18 4.06 4.96 6.56
N ALA A 19 4.44 4.08 5.63
CA ALA A 19 3.52 3.11 5.04
C ALA A 19 2.95 2.09 6.06
N PRO A 20 3.76 1.52 6.98
CA PRO A 20 3.23 0.73 8.09
C PRO A 20 2.19 1.44 8.97
N LEU A 21 2.38 2.73 9.26
CA LEU A 21 1.42 3.52 10.05
C LEU A 21 0.10 3.74 9.30
N VAL A 22 0.18 4.05 8.00
CA VAL A 22 -1.00 4.13 7.13
C VAL A 22 -1.74 2.81 7.12
N ALA A 23 -1.04 1.68 6.98
CA ALA A 23 -1.66 0.36 6.97
C ALA A 23 -2.41 0.06 8.28
N LEU A 24 -1.84 0.40 9.43
CA LEU A 24 -2.49 0.24 10.73
C LEU A 24 -3.73 1.11 10.88
N ALA A 25 -3.62 2.39 10.50
CA ALA A 25 -4.74 3.33 10.53
C ALA A 25 -5.92 2.83 9.70
N TRP A 26 -5.65 2.43 8.45
CA TRP A 26 -6.68 1.99 7.52
C TRP A 26 -7.19 0.58 7.82
N MET A 27 -6.37 -0.33 8.34
CA MET A 27 -6.85 -1.63 8.83
C MET A 27 -7.83 -1.44 9.99
N TRP A 28 -7.52 -0.52 10.91
CA TRP A 28 -8.42 -0.19 12.02
C TRP A 28 -9.73 0.45 11.55
N MET A 29 -9.67 1.45 10.66
CA MET A 29 -10.87 2.06 10.09
C MET A 29 -11.71 1.04 9.31
N LEU A 30 -11.09 0.16 8.52
CA LEU A 30 -11.77 -0.89 7.78
C LEU A 30 -12.44 -1.90 8.70
N ALA A 31 -11.76 -2.31 9.78
CA ALA A 31 -12.33 -3.21 10.78
C ALA A 31 -13.57 -2.60 11.46
N LYS A 32 -13.54 -1.29 11.74
CA LYS A 32 -14.68 -0.55 12.28
C LYS A 32 -15.82 -0.45 11.28
N ALA A 33 -15.52 -0.11 10.02
CA ALA A 33 -16.50 0.02 8.96
C ALA A 33 -17.25 -1.29 8.70
N LEU A 34 -16.52 -2.40 8.62
CA LEU A 34 -17.07 -3.74 8.39
C LEU A 34 -17.55 -4.43 9.67
N ARG A 35 -17.52 -3.74 10.82
CA ARG A 35 -17.92 -4.25 12.14
C ARG A 35 -17.28 -5.60 12.49
N VAL A 36 -16.01 -5.78 12.13
CA VAL A 36 -15.27 -6.98 12.48
C VAL A 36 -14.99 -6.98 13.98
N GLU A 37 -15.59 -7.92 14.69
CA GLU A 37 -15.50 -8.01 16.15
C GLU A 37 -14.12 -8.47 16.64
N TYR A 38 -13.47 -9.33 15.86
CA TYR A 38 -12.18 -9.91 16.24
C TYR A 38 -11.23 -9.98 15.05
N ILE A 39 -10.07 -9.36 15.22
CA ILE A 39 -8.89 -9.54 14.38
C ILE A 39 -7.81 -10.15 15.27
N PRO A 40 -7.16 -11.26 14.86
CA PRO A 40 -6.06 -11.83 15.60
C PRO A 40 -5.02 -10.78 15.99
N SER A 41 -4.60 -10.76 17.26
CA SER A 41 -3.61 -9.81 17.79
C SER A 41 -2.30 -9.83 16.99
N THR A 42 -1.96 -10.98 16.40
CA THR A 42 -0.79 -11.15 15.54
C THR A 42 -0.84 -10.35 14.24
N SER A 43 -2.02 -10.14 13.67
CA SER A 43 -2.17 -9.36 12.44
C SER A 43 -1.76 -7.90 12.63
N TRP A 44 -1.96 -7.34 13.83
CA TRP A 44 -1.63 -5.94 14.16
C TRP A 44 -0.14 -5.62 14.14
N TRP A 45 0.74 -6.62 14.13
CA TRP A 45 2.17 -6.38 14.05
C TRP A 45 2.84 -7.12 12.90
N VAL A 46 2.32 -8.28 12.48
CA VAL A 46 2.83 -8.97 11.29
C VAL A 46 2.60 -8.16 10.01
N LEU A 47 1.41 -7.53 9.86
CA LEU A 47 1.11 -6.68 8.70
C LEU A 47 2.07 -5.49 8.57
N PRO A 48 2.18 -4.57 9.54
CA PRO A 48 3.09 -3.43 9.42
C PRO A 48 4.56 -3.86 9.32
N ALA A 49 4.97 -4.95 9.98
CA ALA A 49 6.32 -5.49 9.87
C ALA A 49 6.63 -6.04 8.46
N ALA A 50 5.69 -6.76 7.84
CA ALA A 50 5.83 -7.25 6.47
C ALA A 50 5.89 -6.09 5.47
N ILE A 51 5.04 -5.07 5.63
CA ILE A 51 5.08 -3.85 4.81
C ILE A 51 6.43 -3.15 4.97
N TRP A 52 6.91 -3.00 6.21
CA TRP A 52 8.22 -2.40 6.48
C TRP A 52 9.34 -3.16 5.77
N CYS A 53 9.37 -4.50 5.81
CA CYS A 53 10.35 -5.31 5.09
C CYS A 53 10.30 -5.07 3.58
N VAL A 54 9.11 -5.16 2.96
CA VAL A 54 8.95 -4.93 1.52
C VAL A 54 9.40 -3.53 1.13
N TYR A 55 9.04 -2.54 1.94
CA TYR A 55 9.33 -1.14 1.63
C TYR A 55 10.81 -0.77 1.82
N VAL A 56 11.48 -1.34 2.81
CA VAL A 56 12.92 -1.22 2.98
C VAL A 56 13.67 -1.93 1.85
N LEU A 57 13.24 -3.14 1.45
CA LEU A 57 13.84 -3.87 0.35
C LEU A 57 13.71 -3.12 -0.98
N ASP A 58 12.52 -2.62 -1.30
CA ASP A 58 12.26 -1.82 -2.49
C ASP A 58 13.25 -0.63 -2.59
N ARG A 59 13.39 0.13 -1.51
CA ARG A 59 14.31 1.28 -1.44
C ARG A 59 15.80 0.89 -1.51
N LEU A 60 16.17 -0.26 -0.97
CA LEU A 60 17.55 -0.77 -1.05
C LEU A 60 17.87 -1.24 -2.47
N ILE A 61 16.97 -2.01 -3.10
CA ILE A 61 17.07 -2.46 -4.49
C ILE A 61 17.19 -1.25 -5.41
N ASP A 62 16.33 -0.25 -5.26
CA ASP A 62 16.40 0.98 -6.05
C ASP A 62 17.73 1.72 -5.85
N SER A 63 18.25 1.76 -4.62
CA SER A 63 19.54 2.40 -4.31
C SER A 63 20.75 1.64 -4.89
N TRP A 64 20.64 0.33 -5.07
CA TRP A 64 21.68 -0.51 -5.71
C TRP A 64 21.64 -0.38 -7.23
N THR A 65 20.44 -0.45 -7.82
CA THR A 65 20.23 -0.49 -9.27
C THR A 65 20.40 0.89 -9.90
N HIS A 66 20.06 1.97 -9.17
CA HIS A 66 20.03 3.32 -9.72
C HIS A 66 20.88 4.29 -8.89
N THR A 67 22.16 4.41 -9.25
CA THR A 67 23.10 5.34 -8.61
C THR A 67 22.67 6.80 -8.70
N ASP A 68 21.97 7.18 -9.77
CA ASP A 68 21.54 8.57 -10.01
C ASP A 68 20.44 8.98 -9.01
N VAL A 69 19.52 8.07 -8.71
CA VAL A 69 18.41 8.28 -7.76
C VAL A 69 18.93 8.30 -6.32
N ARG A 70 20.00 7.53 -6.04
CA ARG A 70 20.67 7.50 -4.75
C ARG A 70 21.15 8.89 -4.35
N ASP A 71 21.78 9.62 -5.26
CA ASP A 71 22.48 10.86 -4.89
C ASP A 71 21.53 12.07 -4.83
N ILE A 72 20.35 12.00 -5.45
CA ILE A 72 19.33 13.06 -5.44
C ILE A 72 18.47 13.00 -4.16
N SER A 73 18.00 11.81 -3.76
CA SER A 73 16.99 11.66 -2.71
C SER A 73 17.56 11.38 -1.31
N PRO A 74 17.24 12.18 -0.26
CA PRO A 74 17.74 11.95 1.09
C PRO A 74 17.43 10.56 1.67
N ARG A 75 16.26 10.00 1.35
CA ARG A 75 15.85 8.67 1.83
C ARG A 75 16.69 7.54 1.23
N HIS A 76 17.04 7.62 -0.06
CA HIS A 76 17.90 6.63 -0.71
C HIS A 76 19.35 6.75 -0.20
N ARG A 77 19.86 7.97 0.01
CA ARG A 77 21.17 8.17 0.68
C ARG A 77 21.21 7.55 2.08
N TRP A 78 20.13 7.71 2.85
CA TRP A 78 20.04 7.13 4.19
C TRP A 78 20.05 5.60 4.16
N HIS A 79 19.22 4.98 3.31
CA HIS A 79 19.17 3.52 3.16
C HIS A 79 20.50 2.96 2.67
N TRP A 80 21.17 3.65 1.73
CA TRP A 80 22.50 3.25 1.27
C TRP A 80 23.56 3.30 2.37
N LYS A 81 23.53 4.36 3.19
CA LYS A 81 24.46 4.55 4.32
C LYS A 81 24.32 3.45 5.37
N TRP A 82 23.08 3.03 5.65
CA TRP A 82 22.75 2.04 6.68
C TRP A 82 22.35 0.67 6.12
N ARG A 83 22.74 0.37 4.87
CA ARG A 83 22.25 -0.80 4.13
C ARG A 83 22.46 -2.12 4.88
N TRP A 84 23.63 -2.35 5.48
CA TRP A 84 23.92 -3.62 6.15
C TRP A 84 23.08 -3.82 7.42
N PRO A 85 22.99 -2.85 8.35
CA PRO A 85 22.05 -2.94 9.46
C PRO A 85 20.58 -3.09 9.02
N LEU A 86 20.14 -2.34 7.99
CA LEU A 86 18.77 -2.42 7.49
C LEU A 86 18.47 -3.78 6.86
N LEU A 87 19.40 -4.36 6.10
CA LEU A 87 19.27 -5.71 5.55
C LEU A 87 19.22 -6.75 6.67
N GLY A 88 20.11 -6.67 7.66
CA GLY A 88 20.11 -7.57 8.81
C GLY A 88 18.78 -7.51 9.57
N ALA A 89 18.29 -6.30 9.84
CA ALA A 89 16.98 -6.09 10.47
C ALA A 89 15.83 -6.64 9.61
N THR A 90 15.86 -6.40 8.29
CA THR A 90 14.86 -6.93 7.35
C THR A 90 14.82 -8.45 7.34
N VAL A 91 15.97 -9.13 7.39
CA VAL A 91 16.05 -10.59 7.45
C VAL A 91 15.45 -11.11 8.76
N ILE A 92 15.80 -10.51 9.90
CA ILE A 92 15.30 -10.91 11.22
C ILE A 92 13.78 -10.71 11.30
N VAL A 93 13.29 -9.55 10.88
CA VAL A 93 11.85 -9.23 10.90
C VAL A 93 11.10 -10.14 9.93
N SER A 94 11.61 -10.35 8.72
CA SER A 94 11.00 -11.28 7.75
C SER A 94 10.93 -12.71 8.28
N ALA A 95 11.99 -13.21 8.93
CA ALA A 95 11.99 -14.53 9.55
C ALA A 95 10.97 -14.64 10.68
N THR A 96 10.83 -13.57 11.48
CA THR A 96 9.81 -13.50 12.54
C THR A 96 8.40 -13.49 11.96
N CYS A 97 8.15 -12.68 10.93
CA CYS A 97 6.87 -12.66 10.22
C CYS A 97 6.54 -14.03 9.62
N LEU A 98 7.52 -14.71 9.01
CA LEU A 98 7.34 -16.04 8.43
C LEU A 98 6.97 -17.08 9.51
N TYR A 99 7.69 -17.09 10.63
CA TYR A 99 7.37 -17.97 11.76
C TYR A 99 5.92 -17.76 12.23
N GLN A 100 5.51 -16.51 12.40
CA GLN A 100 4.16 -16.18 12.86
C GLN A 100 3.09 -16.55 11.83
N ALA A 101 3.40 -16.34 10.56
CA ALA A 101 2.53 -16.73 9.45
C ALA A 101 2.32 -18.25 9.40
N MET A 102 3.35 -19.04 9.67
CA MET A 102 3.28 -20.50 9.61
C MET A 102 2.63 -21.13 10.85
N TYR A 103 2.90 -20.59 12.05
CA TYR A 103 2.56 -21.27 13.30
C TYR A 103 1.46 -20.59 14.12
N VAL A 104 1.14 -19.32 13.87
CA VAL A 104 0.22 -18.54 14.74
C VAL A 104 -0.95 -17.92 13.97
N LEU A 105 -0.73 -17.44 12.74
CA LEU A 105 -1.81 -16.86 11.95
C LEU A 105 -2.84 -17.90 11.50
N PRO A 106 -4.13 -17.53 11.39
CA PRO A 106 -5.13 -18.38 10.80
C PRO A 106 -4.75 -18.80 9.38
N ARG A 107 -5.10 -20.03 9.00
CA ARG A 107 -4.77 -20.58 7.68
C ARG A 107 -5.32 -19.75 6.52
N SER A 108 -6.52 -19.19 6.68
CA SER A 108 -7.13 -18.29 5.69
C SER A 108 -6.27 -17.06 5.42
N VAL A 109 -5.72 -16.43 6.48
CA VAL A 109 -4.81 -15.29 6.37
C VAL A 109 -3.48 -15.71 5.74
N PHE A 110 -2.93 -16.87 6.14
CA PHE A 110 -1.69 -17.38 5.55
C PHE A 110 -1.82 -17.64 4.05
N SER A 111 -2.87 -18.34 3.62
CA SER A 111 -3.09 -18.68 2.21
C SER A 111 -3.35 -17.46 1.34
N ALA A 112 -4.13 -16.49 1.84
CA ALA A 112 -4.28 -15.19 1.18
C ALA A 112 -2.95 -14.40 1.14
N GLY A 113 -2.13 -14.51 2.19
CA GLY A 113 -0.78 -13.95 2.25
C GLY A 113 0.17 -14.53 1.21
N VAL A 114 0.05 -15.83 0.89
CA VAL A 114 0.80 -16.46 -0.21
C VAL A 114 0.40 -15.86 -1.57
N VAL A 115 -0.90 -15.64 -1.80
CA VAL A 115 -1.37 -14.93 -3.02
C VAL A 115 -0.75 -13.54 -3.08
N LEU A 116 -0.79 -12.79 -1.98
CA LEU A 116 -0.20 -11.45 -1.91
C LEU A 116 1.31 -11.47 -2.20
N MET A 117 2.04 -12.44 -1.65
CA MET A 117 3.48 -12.61 -1.90
C MET A 117 3.79 -12.85 -3.39
N VAL A 118 2.96 -13.65 -4.08
CA VAL A 118 3.11 -13.84 -5.54
C VAL A 118 2.85 -12.55 -6.30
N LEU A 119 1.81 -11.79 -5.94
CA LEU A 119 1.53 -10.48 -6.55
C LEU A 119 2.66 -9.48 -6.32
N CYS A 120 3.23 -9.43 -5.10
CA CYS A 120 4.42 -8.63 -4.80
C CYS A 120 5.62 -9.06 -5.67
N GLY A 121 5.83 -10.36 -5.85
CA GLY A 121 6.87 -10.89 -6.73
C GLY A 121 6.69 -10.44 -8.18
N ILE A 122 5.46 -10.52 -8.71
CA ILE A 122 5.12 -10.00 -10.05
C ILE A 122 5.37 -8.49 -10.13
N TYR A 123 4.98 -7.72 -9.12
CA TYR A 123 5.27 -6.29 -9.06
C TYR A 123 6.77 -6.00 -9.13
N PHE A 124 7.61 -6.69 -8.36
CA PHE A 124 9.06 -6.49 -8.41
C PHE A 124 9.66 -6.88 -9.76
N LEU A 125 9.16 -7.95 -10.40
CA LEU A 125 9.57 -8.32 -11.75
C LEU A 125 9.20 -7.23 -12.77
N LEU A 126 7.99 -6.67 -12.68
CA LEU A 126 7.55 -5.55 -13.52
C LEU A 126 8.36 -4.28 -13.25
N ALA A 127 8.71 -4.02 -11.98
CA ALA A 127 9.49 -2.86 -11.57
C ALA A 127 10.91 -2.86 -12.15
N TRP A 128 11.43 -4.02 -12.56
CA TRP A 128 12.72 -4.15 -13.25
C TRP A 128 12.69 -3.55 -14.67
N PHE A 129 11.52 -3.54 -15.31
CA PHE A 129 11.35 -3.01 -16.67
C PHE A 129 10.97 -1.52 -16.60
N ARG A 130 11.97 -0.65 -16.78
CA ARG A 130 11.77 0.81 -16.70
C ARG A 130 11.13 1.38 -17.97
N SER A 131 10.11 2.22 -17.80
CA SER A 131 9.58 3.11 -18.83
C SER A 131 9.85 4.57 -18.48
N ARG A 132 9.95 5.46 -19.49
CA ARG A 132 10.11 6.92 -19.29
C ARG A 132 8.82 7.62 -18.84
N GLU A 133 7.66 7.03 -19.10
CA GLU A 133 6.34 7.58 -18.77
C GLU A 133 5.91 7.29 -17.32
N VAL A 134 4.88 7.98 -16.84
CA VAL A 134 4.32 7.72 -15.50
C VAL A 134 3.82 6.27 -15.50
N PRO A 135 4.31 5.41 -14.59
CA PRO A 135 4.00 4.00 -14.64
C PRO A 135 2.64 3.76 -13.96
N TYR A 136 1.55 4.29 -14.53
CA TYR A 136 0.20 4.22 -13.94
C TYR A 136 -0.22 2.79 -13.58
N ILE A 137 0.13 1.81 -14.41
CA ILE A 137 -0.13 0.39 -14.15
C ILE A 137 0.64 -0.09 -12.91
N LYS A 138 1.91 0.30 -12.78
CA LYS A 138 2.73 -0.01 -11.59
C LYS A 138 2.12 0.62 -10.34
N ASN A 139 1.72 1.88 -10.42
CA ASN A 139 1.13 2.61 -9.28
C ASN A 139 -0.23 2.02 -8.89
N PHE A 140 -1.03 1.61 -9.87
CA PHE A 140 -2.29 0.90 -9.65
C PHE A 140 -2.03 -0.44 -8.96
N LEU A 141 -1.13 -1.27 -9.48
CA LEU A 141 -0.78 -2.56 -8.88
C LEU A 141 -0.25 -2.39 -7.46
N ALA A 142 0.66 -1.44 -7.21
CA ALA A 142 1.19 -1.16 -5.88
C ALA A 142 0.09 -0.75 -4.90
N GLY A 143 -0.80 0.16 -5.30
CA GLY A 143 -1.94 0.59 -4.50
C GLY A 143 -2.91 -0.56 -4.18
N MET A 144 -3.23 -1.40 -5.16
CA MET A 144 -4.09 -2.57 -4.98
C MET A 144 -3.45 -3.63 -4.09
N ILE A 145 -2.17 -3.95 -4.27
CA ILE A 145 -1.43 -4.90 -3.42
C ILE A 145 -1.41 -4.41 -1.97
N PHE A 146 -1.13 -3.11 -1.76
CA PHE A 146 -1.12 -2.52 -0.43
C PHE A 146 -2.50 -2.60 0.24
N ALA A 147 -3.55 -2.21 -0.48
CA ALA A 147 -4.93 -2.27 0.02
C ALA A 147 -5.39 -3.71 0.29
N MET A 148 -5.00 -4.67 -0.56
CA MET A 148 -5.25 -6.08 -0.34
C MET A 148 -4.57 -6.58 0.94
N GLY A 149 -3.32 -6.18 1.19
CA GLY A 149 -2.62 -6.50 2.44
C GLY A 149 -3.35 -5.98 3.68
N VAL A 150 -3.87 -4.76 3.63
CA VAL A 150 -4.72 -4.17 4.70
C VAL A 150 -6.06 -4.89 4.83
N GLY A 151 -6.66 -5.30 3.71
CA GLY A 151 -7.96 -5.95 3.66
C GLY A 151 -7.95 -7.41 4.11
N ILE A 152 -6.86 -8.15 3.92
CA ILE A 152 -6.79 -9.58 4.21
C ILE A 152 -7.12 -9.90 5.67
N PRO A 153 -6.47 -9.31 6.70
CA PRO A 153 -6.77 -9.64 8.09
C PRO A 153 -8.22 -9.34 8.49
N VAL A 154 -8.82 -8.30 7.90
CA VAL A 154 -10.19 -7.87 8.18
C VAL A 154 -11.20 -8.81 7.53
N ASN A 155 -10.99 -9.16 6.26
CA ASN A 155 -11.92 -10.02 5.51
C ASN A 155 -11.75 -11.51 5.87
N ALA A 156 -10.53 -11.96 6.18
CA ALA A 156 -10.26 -13.34 6.56
C ALA A 156 -10.80 -13.72 7.95
N ALA A 157 -11.15 -12.73 8.78
CA ALA A 157 -11.91 -12.95 10.01
C ALA A 157 -13.28 -13.59 9.70
N ASN A 158 -13.87 -13.29 8.54
CA ASN A 158 -15.04 -13.98 8.00
C ASN A 158 -14.60 -15.21 7.19
N ALA A 159 -14.02 -16.20 7.89
CA ALA A 159 -13.32 -17.37 7.33
C ALA A 159 -14.13 -18.18 6.30
N SER A 160 -15.45 -18.03 6.22
CA SER A 160 -16.33 -18.70 5.26
C SER A 160 -16.11 -18.28 3.80
N LEU A 161 -15.40 -17.17 3.53
CA LEU A 161 -15.28 -16.61 2.18
C LEU A 161 -14.11 -17.16 1.36
N LEU A 162 -13.05 -17.68 1.99
CA LEU A 162 -11.88 -18.24 1.28
C LEU A 162 -12.04 -19.75 1.10
N VAL A 163 -12.74 -20.14 0.02
CA VAL A 163 -13.17 -21.53 -0.24
C VAL A 163 -12.04 -22.48 -0.69
N THR A 164 -10.92 -21.96 -1.19
CA THR A 164 -9.75 -22.77 -1.63
C THR A 164 -8.53 -22.42 -0.81
N ASP A 165 -7.96 -23.41 -0.13
CA ASP A 165 -6.81 -23.28 0.76
C ASP A 165 -5.52 -23.74 0.05
N LEU A 166 -4.36 -23.29 0.53
CA LEU A 166 -3.06 -23.77 0.06
C LEU A 166 -2.91 -25.29 0.23
N LYS A 167 -3.62 -25.88 1.18
CA LYS A 167 -3.67 -27.33 1.36
C LYS A 167 -4.20 -28.06 0.14
N ASP A 168 -5.19 -27.52 -0.54
CA ASP A 168 -5.78 -28.15 -1.74
C ASP A 168 -4.75 -28.15 -2.89
N VAL A 169 -3.93 -27.10 -2.96
CA VAL A 169 -2.81 -26.98 -3.90
C VAL A 169 -1.72 -28.01 -3.58
N ILE A 170 -1.29 -28.10 -2.32
CA ILE A 170 -0.26 -29.04 -1.87
C ILE A 170 -0.74 -30.49 -2.04
N TYR A 171 -2.00 -30.76 -1.72
CA TYR A 171 -2.61 -32.07 -1.88
C TYR A 171 -2.60 -32.52 -3.34
N ALA A 172 -3.05 -31.65 -4.26
CA ALA A 172 -3.02 -31.92 -5.70
C ALA A 172 -1.59 -32.15 -6.21
N LEU A 173 -0.62 -31.36 -5.76
CA LEU A 173 0.78 -31.53 -6.14
C LEU A 173 1.34 -32.91 -5.73
N GLN A 174 0.92 -33.41 -4.57
CA GLN A 174 1.38 -34.69 -4.04
C GLN A 174 0.63 -35.90 -4.62
N HIS A 175 -0.64 -35.76 -5.00
CA HIS A 175 -1.51 -36.91 -5.30
C HIS A 175 -2.07 -36.96 -6.73
N THR A 176 -2.24 -35.82 -7.40
CA THR A 176 -2.94 -35.77 -8.71
C THR A 176 -2.06 -35.21 -9.84
N GLY A 177 -1.09 -34.35 -9.53
CA GLY A 177 -0.04 -33.90 -10.45
C GLY A 177 0.13 -32.38 -10.48
N LEU A 178 1.12 -31.92 -11.25
CA LEU A 178 1.48 -30.50 -11.34
C LEU A 178 0.38 -29.63 -11.97
N LEU A 179 -0.29 -30.13 -13.01
CA LEU A 179 -1.33 -29.36 -13.70
C LEU A 179 -2.52 -29.05 -12.78
N ASP A 180 -2.96 -30.02 -11.99
CA ASP A 180 -4.04 -29.82 -11.02
C ASP A 180 -3.63 -28.90 -9.88
N ALA A 181 -2.37 -29.00 -9.43
CA ALA A 181 -1.83 -28.07 -8.44
C ALA A 181 -1.82 -26.63 -8.96
N LEU A 182 -1.38 -26.41 -10.20
CA LEU A 182 -1.41 -25.09 -10.84
C LEU A 182 -2.84 -24.57 -11.04
N TRP A 183 -3.78 -25.45 -11.38
CA TRP A 183 -5.19 -25.10 -11.50
C TRP A 183 -5.79 -24.67 -10.16
N ASN A 184 -5.58 -25.46 -9.10
CA ASN A 184 -6.02 -25.13 -7.74
C ASN A 184 -5.36 -23.84 -7.24
N PHE A 185 -4.08 -23.61 -7.58
CA PHE A 185 -3.40 -22.37 -7.25
C PHE A 185 -4.02 -21.18 -7.98
N GLY A 186 -4.28 -21.31 -9.30
CA GLY A 186 -4.96 -20.27 -10.08
C GLY A 186 -6.35 -19.94 -9.53
N LEU A 187 -7.12 -20.97 -9.13
CA LEU A 187 -8.41 -20.80 -8.46
C LEU A 187 -8.27 -20.11 -7.09
N MET A 188 -7.25 -20.45 -6.31
CA MET A 188 -6.96 -19.79 -5.02
C MET A 188 -6.66 -18.31 -5.22
N VAL A 189 -5.82 -17.95 -6.20
CA VAL A 189 -5.53 -16.56 -6.56
C VAL A 189 -6.82 -15.83 -6.96
N LEU A 190 -7.57 -16.39 -7.92
CA LEU A 190 -8.79 -15.76 -8.43
C LEU A 190 -9.84 -15.55 -7.33
N ARG A 191 -10.10 -16.58 -6.52
CA ARG A 191 -11.08 -16.50 -5.42
C ARG A 191 -10.65 -15.49 -4.36
N THR A 192 -9.36 -15.45 -4.01
CA THR A 192 -8.84 -14.45 -3.06
C THR A 192 -9.04 -13.04 -3.62
N LEU A 193 -8.74 -12.80 -4.89
CA LEU A 193 -8.97 -11.50 -5.54
C LEU A 193 -10.46 -11.12 -5.55
N VAL A 194 -11.36 -12.04 -5.88
CA VAL A 194 -12.81 -11.80 -5.87
C VAL A 194 -13.28 -11.47 -4.45
N VAL A 195 -12.88 -12.25 -3.44
CA VAL A 195 -13.26 -12.00 -2.04
C VAL A 195 -12.79 -10.61 -1.59
N ILE A 196 -11.53 -10.27 -1.85
CA ILE A 196 -10.98 -9.00 -1.36
C ILE A 196 -11.52 -7.79 -2.13
N PHE A 197 -11.63 -7.87 -3.46
CA PHE A 197 -11.94 -6.70 -4.29
C PHE A 197 -13.40 -6.60 -4.73
N TYR A 198 -14.07 -7.72 -4.96
CA TYR A 198 -15.47 -7.72 -5.38
C TYR A 198 -16.42 -7.64 -4.18
N HIS A 199 -16.14 -8.39 -3.12
CA HIS A 199 -17.00 -8.41 -1.93
C HIS A 199 -16.72 -7.26 -0.95
N CYS A 200 -15.54 -6.65 -0.97
CA CYS A 200 -15.19 -5.50 -0.14
C CYS A 200 -14.83 -4.28 -0.99
N ARG A 201 -15.84 -3.44 -1.22
CA ARG A 201 -15.73 -2.22 -2.05
C ARG A 201 -14.78 -1.20 -1.42
N GLU A 202 -14.73 -1.19 -0.09
CA GLU A 202 -13.85 -0.35 0.72
C GLU A 202 -12.37 -0.58 0.38
N VAL A 203 -11.96 -1.85 0.22
CA VAL A 203 -10.58 -2.19 -0.16
C VAL A 203 -10.25 -1.68 -1.56
N TRP A 204 -11.18 -1.79 -2.51
CA TRP A 204 -10.98 -1.27 -3.87
C TRP A 204 -10.79 0.25 -3.90
N VAL A 205 -11.67 0.98 -3.21
CA VAL A 205 -11.62 2.45 -3.16
C VAL A 205 -10.39 2.92 -2.38
N PHE A 206 -10.00 2.23 -1.30
CA PHE A 206 -8.76 2.49 -0.59
C PHE A 206 -7.52 2.25 -1.47
N GLY A 207 -7.50 1.17 -2.25
CA GLY A 207 -6.44 0.91 -3.21
C GLY A 207 -6.31 2.03 -4.25
N ALA A 208 -7.43 2.58 -4.71
CA ALA A 208 -7.44 3.73 -5.63
C ALA A 208 -6.88 5.00 -4.95
N LEU A 209 -7.16 5.22 -3.67
CA LEU A 209 -6.53 6.29 -2.89
C LEU A 209 -5.02 6.09 -2.76
N CYS A 210 -4.55 4.88 -2.47
CA CYS A 210 -3.12 4.57 -2.42
C CYS A 210 -2.46 4.79 -3.78
N MET A 211 -3.11 4.40 -4.88
CA MET A 211 -2.64 4.69 -6.23
C MET A 211 -2.50 6.21 -6.45
N MET A 212 -3.51 7.01 -6.06
CA MET A 212 -3.45 8.47 -6.20
C MET A 212 -2.34 9.08 -5.35
N ASN A 213 -2.10 8.57 -4.15
CA ASN A 213 -1.00 9.00 -3.30
C ASN A 213 0.39 8.76 -3.95
N ILE A 214 0.63 7.55 -4.46
CA ILE A 214 1.89 7.22 -5.16
C ILE A 214 2.01 8.07 -6.44
N THR A 215 0.93 8.16 -7.21
CA THR A 215 0.90 8.94 -8.47
C THR A 215 1.10 10.43 -8.23
N ALA A 216 0.63 10.97 -7.10
CA ALA A 216 0.87 12.35 -6.72
C ALA A 216 2.36 12.65 -6.60
N ILE A 217 3.10 11.77 -5.91
CA ILE A 217 4.56 11.90 -5.77
C ILE A 217 5.24 11.87 -7.13
N ASP A 218 4.90 10.92 -8.01
CA ASP A 218 5.48 10.81 -9.35
C ASP A 218 5.19 12.05 -10.22
N LEU A 219 3.95 12.55 -10.17
CA LEU A 219 3.55 13.74 -10.94
C LEU A 219 4.23 15.00 -10.42
N TRP A 220 4.39 15.14 -9.11
CA TRP A 220 5.13 16.26 -8.53
C TRP A 220 6.62 16.21 -8.87
N GLU A 221 7.23 15.02 -8.84
CA GLU A 221 8.63 14.84 -9.26
C GLU A 221 8.85 15.22 -10.72
N ARG A 222 7.93 14.85 -11.60
CA ARG A 222 8.00 15.22 -13.03
C ARG A 222 7.73 16.70 -13.26
N ALA A 223 6.78 17.27 -12.51
CA ALA A 223 6.45 18.67 -12.62
C ALA A 223 7.55 19.59 -12.06
N ASP A 224 8.41 19.10 -11.16
CA ASP A 224 9.62 19.80 -10.69
C ASP A 224 10.75 19.73 -11.73
N GLN A 225 10.79 18.65 -12.53
CA GLN A 225 11.77 18.45 -13.61
C GLN A 225 11.31 19.02 -14.96
N ALA A 226 10.09 19.54 -15.06
CA ALA A 226 9.52 20.03 -16.30
C ALA A 226 10.21 21.32 -16.75
N GLU A 227 10.60 21.38 -18.04
CA GLU A 227 11.26 22.56 -18.63
C GLU A 227 10.28 23.72 -18.88
N THR A 228 8.99 23.41 -19.05
CA THR A 228 7.94 24.41 -19.33
C THR A 228 6.86 24.42 -18.25
N GLU A 229 6.33 25.60 -17.96
CA GLU A 229 5.21 25.76 -17.01
C GLU A 229 3.96 24.99 -17.45
N GLU A 230 3.72 24.90 -18.76
CA GLU A 230 2.58 24.17 -19.34
C GLU A 230 2.66 22.66 -19.04
N ALA A 231 3.84 22.06 -19.15
CA ALA A 231 4.05 20.66 -18.82
C ALA A 231 3.84 20.41 -17.31
N ALA A 232 4.34 21.31 -16.46
CA ALA A 232 4.16 21.24 -15.02
C ALA A 232 2.66 21.35 -14.63
N TYR A 233 1.91 22.24 -15.29
CA TYR A 233 0.46 22.41 -15.09
C TYR A 233 -0.33 21.18 -15.56
N SER A 234 0.05 20.56 -16.68
CA SER A 234 -0.60 19.34 -17.19
C SER A 234 -0.54 18.18 -16.18
N HIS A 235 0.59 18.01 -15.50
CA HIS A 235 0.73 17.03 -14.42
C HIS A 235 -0.17 17.34 -13.22
N GLU A 236 -0.28 18.61 -12.84
CA GLU A 236 -1.17 19.06 -11.75
C GLU A 236 -2.66 18.84 -12.08
N ALA A 237 -3.06 19.14 -13.32
CA ALA A 237 -4.42 18.94 -13.81
C ALA A 237 -4.78 17.45 -13.87
N THR A 238 -3.84 16.60 -14.30
CA THR A 238 -4.03 15.13 -14.33
C THR A 238 -4.28 14.58 -12.93
N LEU A 239 -3.49 14.99 -11.94
CA LEU A 239 -3.70 14.59 -10.54
C LEU A 239 -5.05 15.09 -10.01
N THR A 240 -5.37 16.36 -10.28
CA THR A 240 -6.64 16.97 -9.85
C THR A 240 -7.84 16.20 -10.40
N LEU A 241 -7.82 15.84 -11.68
CA LEU A 241 -8.88 15.04 -12.30
C LEU A 241 -9.03 13.67 -11.60
N GLY A 242 -7.91 12.98 -11.36
CA GLY A 242 -7.92 11.69 -10.66
C GLY A 242 -8.50 11.78 -9.25
N LEU A 243 -8.14 12.81 -8.50
CA LEU A 243 -8.65 13.05 -7.14
C LEU A 243 -10.13 13.43 -7.12
N ILE A 244 -10.61 14.22 -8.10
CA ILE A 244 -12.04 14.53 -8.25
C ILE A 244 -12.84 13.27 -8.57
N VAL A 245 -12.36 12.45 -9.50
CA VAL A 245 -13.01 11.18 -9.85
C VAL A 245 -13.07 10.25 -8.63
N LEU A 246 -11.98 10.14 -7.86
CA LEU A 246 -11.93 9.34 -6.64
C LEU A 246 -12.92 9.85 -5.58
N ALA A 247 -12.95 11.16 -5.33
CA ALA A 247 -13.85 11.77 -4.35
C ALA A 247 -15.32 11.63 -4.77
N GLY A 248 -15.64 11.90 -6.04
CA GLY A 248 -16.98 11.73 -6.60
C GLY A 248 -17.45 10.27 -6.57
N GLY A 249 -16.59 9.33 -6.97
CA GLY A 249 -16.87 7.90 -6.90
C GLY A 249 -17.10 7.42 -5.45
N SER A 250 -16.29 7.91 -4.50
CA SER A 250 -16.46 7.62 -3.08
C SER A 250 -17.79 8.16 -2.55
N LEU A 251 -18.21 9.35 -2.97
CA LEU A 251 -19.51 9.92 -2.60
C LEU A 251 -20.68 9.08 -3.15
N VAL A 252 -20.60 8.64 -4.41
CA VAL A 252 -21.60 7.76 -5.02
C VAL A 252 -21.68 6.43 -4.24
N PHE A 253 -20.53 5.82 -3.90
CA PHE A 253 -20.52 4.62 -3.07
C PHE A 253 -21.13 4.85 -1.69
N ALA A 254 -20.78 5.96 -1.02
CA ALA A 254 -21.34 6.34 0.27
C ALA A 254 -22.87 6.53 0.22
N ALA A 255 -23.38 7.11 -0.87
CA ALA A 255 -24.80 7.44 -1.01
C ALA A 255 -25.65 6.24 -1.43
N MET A 256 -25.16 5.41 -2.36
CA MET A 256 -25.97 4.36 -3.01
C MET A 256 -25.74 2.96 -2.43
N TYR A 257 -24.56 2.68 -1.88
CA TYR A 257 -24.15 1.31 -1.54
C TYR A 257 -23.71 1.12 -0.09
N ALA A 258 -23.36 2.19 0.62
CA ALA A 258 -22.84 2.11 1.98
C ALA A 258 -23.95 2.18 3.04
N ASP A 259 -23.86 1.31 4.03
CA ASP A 259 -24.67 1.41 5.25
C ASP A 259 -24.13 2.51 6.19
N GLN A 260 -24.74 2.66 7.37
CA GLN A 260 -24.32 3.68 8.34
C GLN A 260 -22.89 3.49 8.88
N TYR A 261 -22.33 2.28 8.81
CA TYR A 261 -21.01 1.96 9.34
C TYR A 261 -19.90 2.07 8.28
N SER A 262 -20.21 1.76 7.02
CA SER A 262 -19.28 1.93 5.90
C SER A 262 -19.19 3.38 5.41
N LYS A 263 -20.23 4.22 5.60
CA LYS A 263 -20.21 5.63 5.19
C LYS A 263 -18.99 6.42 5.70
N PRO A 264 -18.63 6.37 7.00
CA PRO A 264 -17.41 6.99 7.51
C PRO A 264 -16.15 6.62 6.72
N PHE A 265 -16.03 5.38 6.24
CA PHE A 265 -14.87 4.94 5.45
C PHE A 265 -14.75 5.68 4.12
N PHE A 266 -15.85 5.81 3.39
CA PHE A 266 -15.86 6.55 2.12
C PHE A 266 -15.63 8.06 2.34
N TYR A 267 -16.17 8.62 3.42
CA TYR A 267 -15.86 10.00 3.80
C TYR A 267 -14.38 10.19 4.16
N SER A 268 -13.75 9.21 4.81
CA SER A 268 -12.31 9.23 5.05
C SER A 268 -11.51 9.27 3.76
N VAL A 269 -11.90 8.49 2.74
CA VAL A 269 -11.26 8.55 1.41
C VAL A 269 -11.41 9.93 0.78
N MET A 270 -12.62 10.52 0.85
CA MET A 270 -12.86 11.87 0.32
C MET A 270 -12.00 12.92 1.03
N VAL A 271 -11.88 12.84 2.36
CA VAL A 271 -11.05 13.76 3.15
C VAL A 271 -9.57 13.60 2.81
N SER A 272 -9.07 12.37 2.65
CA SER A 272 -7.69 12.14 2.17
C SER A 272 -7.45 12.66 0.76
N ALA A 273 -8.41 12.46 -0.16
CA ALA A 273 -8.32 12.99 -1.52
C ALA A 273 -8.31 14.52 -1.54
N ALA A 274 -9.13 15.16 -0.70
CA ALA A 274 -9.15 16.61 -0.53
C ALA A 274 -7.82 17.13 0.07
N ALA A 275 -7.26 16.44 1.07
CA ALA A 275 -5.96 16.77 1.63
C ALA A 275 -4.83 16.66 0.59
N LEU A 276 -4.83 15.61 -0.24
CA LEU A 276 -3.90 15.49 -1.37
C LEU A 276 -4.08 16.63 -2.39
N GLN A 277 -5.31 17.03 -2.68
CA GLN A 277 -5.58 18.14 -3.59
C GLN A 277 -5.09 19.48 -3.02
N LEU A 278 -5.20 19.71 -1.71
CA LEU A 278 -4.64 20.88 -1.06
C LEU A 278 -3.12 20.92 -1.17
N VAL A 279 -2.45 19.78 -0.97
CA VAL A 279 -1.00 19.68 -1.17
C VAL A 279 -0.62 19.94 -2.62
N ASN A 280 -1.40 19.40 -3.58
CA ASN A 280 -1.18 19.61 -5.01
C ASN A 280 -1.28 21.08 -5.39
N HIS A 281 -2.34 21.76 -4.95
CA HIS A 281 -2.58 23.17 -5.27
C HIS A 281 -1.52 24.11 -4.67
N TYR A 282 -1.01 23.79 -3.48
CA TYR A 282 0.04 24.58 -2.81
C TYR A 282 1.44 23.99 -2.95
N ARG A 283 1.68 23.11 -3.95
CA ARG A 283 2.93 22.34 -4.07
C ARG A 283 4.18 23.22 -4.14
N THR A 284 4.10 24.38 -4.79
CA THR A 284 5.21 25.33 -4.96
C THR A 284 5.69 25.93 -3.63
N ARG A 285 4.90 25.84 -2.56
CA ARG A 285 5.28 26.28 -1.20
C ARG A 285 6.06 25.22 -0.42
N PHE A 286 6.10 23.98 -0.91
CA PHE A 286 6.69 22.86 -0.21
C PHE A 286 7.88 22.30 -0.99
N SER A 287 8.95 21.94 -0.27
CA SER A 287 10.01 21.11 -0.88
C SER A 287 9.46 19.74 -1.28
N LEU A 288 10.08 19.10 -2.27
CA LEU A 288 9.70 17.76 -2.74
C LEU A 288 9.70 16.71 -1.61
N ASN A 289 10.62 16.83 -0.64
CA ASN A 289 10.62 15.94 0.53
C ASN A 289 9.43 16.20 1.47
N ALA A 290 9.03 17.45 1.64
CA ALA A 290 7.85 17.81 2.42
C ALA A 290 6.57 17.32 1.73
N GLN A 291 6.46 17.47 0.41
CA GLN A 291 5.32 16.96 -0.37
C GLN A 291 5.13 15.45 -0.18
N ARG A 292 6.22 14.66 -0.24
CA ARG A 292 6.17 13.20 0.02
C ARG A 292 5.61 12.87 1.40
N VAL A 293 6.12 13.51 2.45
CA VAL A 293 5.62 13.30 3.83
C VAL A 293 4.16 13.75 3.95
N LEU A 294 3.80 14.89 3.35
CA LEU A 294 2.43 15.40 3.37
C LEU A 294 1.47 14.47 2.62
N ALA A 295 1.92 13.79 1.57
CA ALA A 295 1.13 12.79 0.87
C ALA A 295 0.74 11.65 1.82
N ASP A 296 1.70 11.09 2.56
CA ASP A 296 1.44 10.02 3.53
C ASP A 296 0.57 10.52 4.71
N VAL A 297 0.85 11.74 5.18
CA VAL A 297 0.04 12.38 6.23
C VAL A 297 -1.41 12.56 5.77
N ALA A 298 -1.66 12.89 4.51
CA ALA A 298 -3.02 13.03 3.96
C ALA A 298 -3.85 11.74 4.11
N LEU A 299 -3.21 10.56 4.14
CA LEU A 299 -3.89 9.28 4.38
C LEU A 299 -4.22 9.06 5.86
N ILE A 300 -3.57 9.78 6.77
CA ILE A 300 -3.79 9.68 8.23
C ILE A 300 -4.77 10.75 8.72
N VAL A 301 -4.87 11.90 8.03
CA VAL A 301 -5.81 13.00 8.32
C VAL A 301 -7.24 12.55 8.65
N PRO A 302 -7.87 11.56 7.97
CA PRO A 302 -9.26 11.22 8.24
C PRO A 302 -9.49 10.35 9.48
N LEU A 303 -8.45 9.91 10.20
CA LEU A 303 -8.59 9.08 11.41
C LEU A 303 -9.61 9.61 12.43
N PRO A 304 -9.69 10.93 12.73
CA PRO A 304 -10.63 11.46 13.70
C PRO A 304 -12.11 11.24 13.34
N ILE A 305 -12.45 10.97 12.06
CA ILE A 305 -13.82 10.68 11.65
C ILE A 305 -14.36 9.47 12.41
N PHE A 306 -13.54 8.43 12.58
CA PHE A 306 -13.90 7.20 13.30
C PHE A 306 -13.80 7.32 14.83
N LEU A 307 -13.35 8.47 15.36
CA LEU A 307 -13.41 8.76 16.79
C LEU A 307 -14.74 9.42 17.18
N VAL A 308 -15.48 9.96 16.21
CA VAL A 308 -16.72 10.71 16.42
C VAL A 308 -17.94 10.04 15.76
N ALA A 309 -17.73 9.19 14.75
CA ALA A 309 -18.75 8.34 14.13
C ALA A 309 -19.10 7.11 14.99
#